data_AF-A0A9P0ZUD3-F1
#
_entry.id   AF-A0A9P0ZUD3-F1
#
_cell.length_a   1.000
_cell.length_b   1.000
_cell.length_c   1.000
_cell.angle_alpha   90.00
_cell.angle_beta   90.00
_cell.angle_gamma   90.00
#
_symmetry.space_group_name_H-M   'P 1'
#
loop_
_entity.id
_entity.type
_entity.pdbx_description
1 polymer ?
#
loop_
_entity_poly.entity_id
_entity_poly.type
_entity_poly.pdbx_seq_one_letter_code
_entity_poly.pdbx_strand_id
1 'polypeptide(L)'
;MYLKTPFWRDRSNPGTQDDSQSPVEDLVNLLDRQRLYREISLALRTGLSDARAEFSFLRVRGLRRILKFLRSVAECDATINLFIHSQSIPELQVVPVLFEHSLREHEDQNVASLDHIFTVEPLGITSPSTDGEAAIALRVLEGCCLLHRESTVLAHKYKAIPVLMNMLSNRGVLEQGACLDALISILLDSSTNQMEFEACNGIEEVALLIRGKQVDENLRLKCG
;
A
#
# COMPACT_ATOMS: atom_id res chain seq x y z
N MET A 1 -12.02 -11.28 15.33
CA MET A 1 -11.88 -10.09 16.22
C MET A 1 -12.60 -8.93 15.55
N TYR A 2 -13.77 -8.57 16.08
CA TYR A 2 -14.48 -7.36 15.65
C TYR A 2 -13.67 -6.15 16.12
N LEU A 3 -12.98 -5.49 15.19
CA LEU A 3 -12.40 -4.19 15.48
C LEU A 3 -13.57 -3.24 15.71
N LYS A 4 -13.65 -2.69 16.94
CA LYS A 4 -14.52 -1.57 17.31
C LYS A 4 -14.43 -0.49 16.21
N THR A 5 -15.55 0.17 15.89
CA THR A 5 -15.55 1.25 14.92
C THR A 5 -14.47 2.28 15.30
N PRO A 6 -13.63 2.71 14.35
CA PRO A 6 -12.57 3.66 14.65
C PRO A 6 -13.20 4.98 15.13
N PHE A 7 -12.60 5.60 16.15
CA PHE A 7 -13.16 6.76 16.84
C PHE A 7 -13.49 7.94 15.91
N TRP A 8 -12.73 8.08 14.82
CA TRP A 8 -12.91 9.17 13.87
C TRP A 8 -14.12 9.04 12.95
N ARG A 9 -14.74 7.85 12.83
CA ARG A 9 -15.96 7.69 12.01
C ARG A 9 -17.19 8.36 12.57
N ASP A 10 -17.22 8.61 13.88
CA ASP A 10 -18.38 9.17 14.57
C ASP A 10 -18.37 10.70 14.59
N ARG A 11 -17.33 11.38 14.06
CA ARG A 11 -17.14 12.84 14.12
C ARG A 11 -17.45 13.61 12.84
N SER A 12 -17.99 12.97 11.80
CA SER A 12 -18.24 13.59 10.49
C SER A 12 -19.31 14.70 10.46
N ASN A 13 -19.88 15.13 11.59
CA ASN A 13 -20.79 16.27 11.67
C ASN A 13 -20.29 17.31 12.69
N PRO A 14 -19.61 18.39 12.26
CA PRO A 14 -19.44 19.55 13.12
C PRO A 14 -20.74 20.36 13.09
N GLY A 15 -21.51 20.27 14.18
CA GLY A 15 -22.58 21.21 14.48
C GLY A 15 -22.01 22.62 14.72
N THR A 16 -22.81 23.60 14.31
CA THR A 16 -22.59 25.05 14.25
C THR A 16 -21.74 25.64 15.37
N GLN A 17 -20.80 26.52 14.98
CA GLN A 17 -19.88 27.28 15.80
C GLN A 17 -20.60 28.21 16.80
N ASP A 18 -20.16 28.19 18.06
CA ASP A 18 -20.40 29.25 19.03
C ASP A 18 -19.05 29.66 19.64
N ASP A 19 -18.78 30.97 19.63
CA ASP A 19 -17.44 31.58 19.61
C ASP A 19 -16.89 31.87 21.02
N SER A 20 -16.85 30.84 21.88
CA SER A 20 -16.17 30.92 23.18
C SER A 20 -15.40 29.63 23.49
N GLN A 21 -14.21 29.49 22.90
CA GLN A 21 -13.32 28.37 23.21
C GLN A 21 -12.94 28.40 24.69
N SER A 22 -13.49 27.46 25.47
CA SER A 22 -13.13 27.30 26.86
C SER A 22 -11.77 26.58 26.95
N PRO A 23 -10.91 26.88 27.94
CA PRO A 23 -9.64 26.16 28.12
C PRO A 23 -9.82 24.65 28.36
N VAL A 24 -11.02 24.23 28.76
CA VAL A 24 -11.41 22.82 28.89
C VAL A 24 -11.63 22.20 27.51
N GLU A 25 -12.25 22.93 26.59
CA GLU A 25 -12.49 22.48 25.21
C GLU A 25 -11.18 22.31 24.43
N ASP A 26 -10.22 23.22 24.62
CA ASP A 26 -8.87 23.09 24.05
C ASP A 26 -8.14 21.85 24.56
N LEU A 27 -8.26 21.57 25.86
CA LEU A 27 -7.69 20.36 26.46
C LEU A 27 -8.35 19.09 25.90
N VAL A 28 -9.67 19.09 25.75
CA VAL A 28 -10.42 17.96 25.16
C VAL A 28 -9.95 17.72 23.73
N ASN A 29 -9.86 18.77 22.91
CA ASN A 29 -9.37 18.68 21.53
C ASN A 29 -7.93 18.15 21.44
N LEU A 30 -7.05 18.56 22.37
CA LEU A 30 -5.68 18.06 22.43
C LEU A 30 -5.64 16.56 22.79
N LEU A 31 -6.43 16.14 23.78
CA LEU A 31 -6.53 14.74 24.19
C LEU A 31 -7.12 13.86 23.08
N ASP A 32 -8.13 14.36 22.36
CA ASP A 32 -8.73 13.67 21.22
C ASP A 32 -7.72 13.50 20.09
N ARG A 33 -6.92 14.54 19.79
CA ARG A 33 -5.85 14.45 18.79
C ARG A 33 -4.77 13.44 19.20
N GLN A 34 -4.37 13.42 20.47
CA GLN A 34 -3.43 12.43 20.99
C GLN A 34 -3.98 11.00 20.92
N ARG A 35 -5.26 10.82 21.25
CA ARG A 35 -5.94 9.53 21.13
C ARG A 35 -5.98 9.08 19.67
N LEU A 36 -6.36 9.96 18.75
CA LEU A 36 -6.44 9.68 17.33
C LEU A 36 -5.07 9.24 16.78
N TYR A 37 -4.00 9.95 17.14
CA TYR A 37 -2.64 9.58 16.77
C TYR A 37 -2.23 8.18 17.24
N ARG A 38 -2.57 7.83 18.50
CA ARG A 38 -2.30 6.51 19.07
C ARG A 38 -3.08 5.41 18.34
N GLU A 39 -4.36 5.65 18.05
CA GLU A 39 -5.20 4.68 17.34
C GLU A 39 -4.71 4.44 15.91
N ILE A 40 -4.33 5.51 15.18
CA ILE A 40 -3.75 5.42 13.82
C ILE A 40 -2.44 4.62 13.85
N SER A 41 -1.53 4.99 14.76
CA SER A 41 -0.25 4.32 14.89
C SER A 41 -0.42 2.84 15.27
N LEU A 42 -1.37 2.52 16.16
CA LEU A 42 -1.67 1.15 16.55
C LEU A 42 -2.26 0.33 15.38
N ALA A 43 -3.17 0.92 14.62
CA ALA A 43 -3.78 0.28 13.45
C ALA A 43 -2.71 -0.06 12.40
N LEU A 44 -1.81 0.89 12.10
CA LEU A 44 -0.69 0.67 11.19
C LEU A 44 0.29 -0.38 11.71
N ARG A 45 0.76 -0.29 12.97
CA ARG A 45 1.66 -1.30 13.55
C ARG A 45 1.08 -2.70 13.47
N THR A 46 -0.20 -2.85 13.81
CA THR A 46 -0.88 -4.14 13.80
C THR A 46 -1.01 -4.69 12.37
N GLY A 47 -1.35 -3.84 11.40
CA GLY A 47 -1.44 -4.22 9.99
C GLY A 47 -0.07 -4.58 9.40
N LEU A 48 0.95 -3.78 9.67
CA LEU A 48 2.31 -3.98 9.17
C LEU A 48 2.99 -5.19 9.80
N SER A 49 2.77 -5.45 11.09
CA SER A 49 3.26 -6.67 11.74
C SER A 49 2.78 -7.94 11.03
N ASP A 50 1.51 -7.95 10.59
CA ASP A 50 0.96 -9.07 9.83
C ASP A 50 1.48 -9.09 8.39
N ALA A 51 1.63 -7.92 7.75
CA ALA A 51 2.16 -7.78 6.39
C ALA A 51 3.64 -8.20 6.26
N ARG A 52 4.40 -8.18 7.36
CA ARG A 52 5.79 -8.65 7.44
C ARG A 52 5.93 -10.17 7.67
N ALA A 53 4.82 -10.90 7.79
CA ALA A 53 4.87 -12.32 8.14
C ALA A 53 5.43 -13.21 7.02
N GLU A 54 6.04 -14.32 7.40
CA GLU A 54 6.60 -15.34 6.47
C GLU A 54 5.52 -16.05 5.62
N PHE A 55 4.29 -16.09 6.13
CA PHE A 55 3.17 -16.79 5.51
C PHE A 55 2.22 -15.83 4.78
N SER A 56 1.95 -16.11 3.50
CA SER A 56 1.04 -15.32 2.66
C SER A 56 -0.32 -15.05 3.30
N PHE A 57 -0.93 -16.01 4.00
CA PHE A 57 -2.24 -15.80 4.62
C PHE A 57 -2.22 -14.72 5.73
N LEU A 58 -1.13 -14.60 6.49
CA LEU A 58 -0.95 -13.55 7.48
C LEU A 58 -0.71 -12.21 6.79
N ARG A 59 0.11 -12.19 5.73
CA ARG A 59 0.34 -10.98 4.95
C ARG A 59 -0.94 -10.44 4.33
N VAL A 60 -1.73 -11.29 3.69
CA VAL A 60 -3.07 -10.96 3.17
C VAL A 60 -3.97 -10.38 4.27
N ARG A 61 -3.94 -10.95 5.48
CA ARG A 61 -4.70 -10.42 6.63
C ARG A 61 -4.23 -9.01 6.99
N GLY A 62 -2.92 -8.78 7.05
CA GLY A 62 -2.30 -7.48 7.32
C GLY A 62 -2.67 -6.45 6.27
N LEU A 63 -2.45 -6.77 4.99
CA LEU A 63 -2.76 -5.91 3.85
C LEU A 63 -4.24 -5.52 3.80
N ARG A 64 -5.17 -6.45 4.06
CA ARG A 64 -6.62 -6.12 4.14
C ARG A 64 -6.93 -5.15 5.28
N ARG A 65 -6.24 -5.27 6.42
CA ARG A 65 -6.39 -4.34 7.54
C ARG A 65 -5.89 -2.96 7.15
N ILE A 66 -4.71 -2.88 6.52
CA ILE A 66 -4.14 -1.61 6.03
C ILE A 66 -5.05 -0.99 4.98
N LEU A 67 -5.53 -1.75 4.00
CA LEU A 67 -6.44 -1.25 2.96
C LEU A 67 -7.74 -0.69 3.55
N LYS A 68 -8.34 -1.40 4.52
CA LYS A 68 -9.52 -0.91 5.24
C LYS A 68 -9.22 0.37 6.03
N PHE A 69 -8.03 0.44 6.64
CA PHE A 69 -7.56 1.60 7.37
C PHE A 69 -7.38 2.82 6.44
N LEU A 70 -6.70 2.67 5.31
CA LEU A 70 -6.49 3.75 4.33
C LEU A 70 -7.81 4.30 3.81
N ARG A 71 -8.79 3.43 3.50
CA ARG A 71 -10.15 3.86 3.11
C ARG A 71 -10.82 4.71 4.17
N SER A 72 -10.63 4.38 5.45
CA SER A 72 -11.21 5.17 6.54
C SER A 72 -10.46 6.47 6.82
N VAL A 73 -9.15 6.48 6.59
CA VAL A 73 -8.32 7.70 6.72
C VAL A 73 -8.66 8.72 5.64
N ALA A 74 -8.96 8.25 4.43
CA ALA A 74 -9.33 9.10 3.30
C ALA A 74 -10.68 9.84 3.49
N GLU A 75 -11.44 9.53 4.54
CA GLU A 75 -12.73 10.17 4.82
C GLU A 75 -12.57 11.63 5.36
N CYS A 76 -11.40 12.03 5.87
CA CYS A 76 -11.19 13.37 6.47
C CYS A 76 -9.73 13.85 6.42
N ASP A 77 -9.51 15.15 6.17
CA ASP A 77 -8.19 15.78 6.10
C ASP A 77 -7.36 15.64 7.38
N ALA A 78 -8.01 15.67 8.56
CA ALA A 78 -7.31 15.51 9.83
C ALA A 78 -6.65 14.11 9.95
N THR A 79 -7.35 13.06 9.50
CA THR A 79 -6.80 11.71 9.50
C THR A 79 -5.77 11.50 8.40
N ILE A 80 -5.95 12.12 7.22
CA ILE A 80 -4.94 12.12 6.15
C ILE A 80 -3.63 12.72 6.65
N ASN A 81 -3.69 13.89 7.30
CA ASN A 81 -2.51 14.52 7.87
C ASN A 81 -1.82 13.62 8.91
N LEU A 82 -2.56 12.96 9.79
CA LEU A 82 -1.97 12.03 10.76
C LEU A 82 -1.35 10.79 10.09
N PHE A 83 -1.94 10.29 9.01
CA PHE A 83 -1.33 9.24 8.20
C PHE A 83 -0.01 9.72 7.58
N ILE A 84 0.02 10.91 6.95
CA ILE A 84 1.25 11.51 6.40
C ILE A 84 2.34 11.58 7.48
N HIS A 85 2.02 12.12 8.67
CA HIS A 85 2.97 12.18 9.78
C HIS A 85 3.44 10.80 10.23
N SER A 86 2.57 9.79 10.21
CA SER A 86 2.98 8.42 10.56
C SER A 86 4.01 7.85 9.58
N GLN A 87 3.98 8.26 8.30
CA GLN A 87 4.91 7.77 7.27
C GLN A 87 6.32 8.35 7.40
N SER A 88 6.56 9.35 8.26
CA SER A 88 7.91 9.77 8.60
C SER A 88 8.59 8.85 9.64
N ILE A 89 7.84 7.93 10.26
CA ILE A 89 8.34 6.99 11.26
C ILE A 89 8.68 5.67 10.56
N PRO A 90 9.95 5.23 10.56
CA PRO A 90 10.40 4.06 9.80
C PRO A 90 9.57 2.80 10.06
N GLU A 91 9.20 2.50 11.32
CA GLU A 91 8.45 1.27 11.62
C GLU A 91 7.01 1.28 11.08
N LEU A 92 6.48 2.46 10.77
CA LEU A 92 5.10 2.69 10.29
C LEU A 92 5.03 2.93 8.78
N GLN A 93 6.16 2.95 8.08
CA GLN A 93 6.19 3.11 6.64
C GLN A 93 5.56 1.89 5.95
N VAL A 94 4.57 2.15 5.09
CA VAL A 94 3.84 1.10 4.39
C VAL A 94 4.59 0.63 3.14
N VAL A 95 5.07 1.56 2.33
CA VAL A 95 5.68 1.27 1.02
C VAL A 95 6.85 0.28 1.10
N PRO A 96 7.86 0.45 2.00
CA PRO A 96 8.93 -0.53 2.18
C PRO A 96 8.42 -1.96 2.39
N VAL A 97 7.43 -2.12 3.27
CA VAL A 97 6.87 -3.44 3.63
C VAL A 97 6.21 -4.11 2.42
N LEU A 98 5.55 -3.34 1.56
CA LEU A 98 4.94 -3.89 0.35
C LEU A 98 6.00 -4.50 -0.57
N PHE A 99 7.07 -3.77 -0.86
CA PHE A 99 8.13 -4.22 -1.76
C PHE A 99 9.03 -5.30 -1.17
N GLU A 100 9.21 -5.33 0.15
CA GLU A 100 10.05 -6.33 0.81
C GLU A 100 9.33 -7.68 0.96
N HIS A 101 8.00 -7.68 1.17
CA HIS A 101 7.27 -8.90 1.55
C HIS A 101 6.18 -9.36 0.58
N SER A 102 5.59 -8.48 -0.23
CA SER A 102 4.42 -8.81 -1.04
C SER A 102 4.56 -8.54 -2.53
N LEU A 103 5.33 -7.53 -2.92
CA LEU A 103 5.61 -7.15 -4.31
C LEU A 103 7.05 -7.51 -4.74
N ARG A 104 7.75 -8.30 -3.91
CA ARG A 104 9.11 -8.73 -4.22
C ARG A 104 9.09 -9.64 -5.44
N GLU A 105 9.93 -9.33 -6.42
CA GLU A 105 10.25 -10.27 -7.48
C GLU A 105 11.07 -11.41 -6.87
N HIS A 106 10.53 -12.63 -6.93
CA HIS A 106 11.32 -13.81 -6.59
C HIS A 106 12.29 -14.04 -7.75
N GLU A 107 13.50 -13.50 -7.63
CA GLU A 107 14.65 -14.15 -8.24
C GLU A 107 14.67 -15.57 -7.66
N ASP A 108 14.75 -16.58 -8.55
CA ASP A 108 14.76 -17.98 -8.20
C ASP A 108 15.62 -18.18 -6.94
N GLN A 109 14.96 -18.52 -5.83
CA GLN A 109 15.66 -19.03 -4.66
C GLN A 109 16.21 -20.39 -5.08
N ASN A 110 17.35 -20.37 -5.77
CA ASN A 110 18.14 -21.53 -6.06
C ASN A 110 18.43 -22.17 -4.71
N VAL A 111 17.69 -23.22 -4.39
CA VAL A 111 17.98 -24.07 -3.25
C VAL A 111 19.34 -24.69 -3.55
N ALA A 112 20.41 -24.04 -3.10
CA ALA A 112 21.74 -24.61 -3.16
C ALA A 112 21.67 -25.98 -2.46
N SER A 113 22.15 -27.01 -3.15
CA SER A 113 22.14 -28.40 -2.68
C SER A 113 22.51 -28.48 -1.20
N LEU A 114 21.67 -29.13 -0.40
CA LEU A 114 21.79 -29.29 1.05
C LEU A 114 22.91 -30.28 1.45
N ASP A 115 24.04 -30.29 0.75
CA ASP A 115 25.09 -31.28 1.00
C ASP A 115 25.99 -30.92 2.20
N HIS A 116 25.82 -29.77 2.87
CA HIS A 116 26.64 -29.33 4.02
C HIS A 116 25.75 -28.94 5.23
N ILE A 117 25.23 -29.94 5.94
CA ILE A 117 24.07 -29.87 6.86
C ILE A 117 24.31 -29.18 8.22
N PHE A 118 25.50 -28.73 8.61
CA PHE A 118 25.75 -28.40 10.04
C PHE A 118 26.29 -27.01 10.42
N THR A 119 26.22 -25.99 9.56
CA THR A 119 26.69 -24.63 9.94
C THR A 119 25.93 -23.45 9.33
N VAL A 120 24.79 -23.66 8.68
CA VAL A 120 24.07 -22.57 7.99
C VAL A 120 22.86 -22.14 8.81
N GLU A 121 22.75 -20.82 9.07
CA GLU A 121 21.54 -20.22 9.64
C GLU A 121 20.33 -20.59 8.78
N PRO A 122 19.18 -20.92 9.39
CA PRO A 122 18.00 -21.31 8.63
C PRO A 122 17.62 -20.19 7.68
N LEU A 123 17.63 -20.47 6.36
CA LEU A 123 17.06 -19.55 5.38
C LEU A 123 15.61 -19.28 5.79
N GLY A 124 15.26 -18.00 5.96
CA GLY A 124 13.87 -17.58 6.13
C GLY A 124 13.10 -17.93 4.86
N ILE A 125 12.43 -19.08 4.84
CA ILE A 125 11.58 -19.51 3.74
C ILE A 125 10.34 -18.62 3.76
N THR A 126 10.46 -17.46 3.13
CA THR A 126 9.33 -16.59 2.83
C THR A 126 8.48 -17.28 1.76
N SER A 127 7.23 -17.60 2.09
CA SER A 127 6.31 -18.13 1.08
C SER A 127 6.11 -17.11 -0.04
N PRO A 128 6.11 -17.54 -1.32
CA PRO A 128 5.93 -16.60 -2.41
C PRO A 128 4.56 -15.93 -2.40
N SER A 129 4.51 -14.69 -2.90
CA SER A 129 3.27 -13.94 -2.99
C SER A 129 2.29 -14.61 -3.94
N THR A 130 1.09 -14.87 -3.45
CA THR A 130 -0.03 -15.31 -4.29
C THR A 130 -0.59 -14.14 -5.09
N ASP A 131 -1.26 -14.42 -6.21
CA ASP A 131 -1.85 -13.38 -7.06
C ASP A 131 -2.85 -12.49 -6.27
N GLY A 132 -3.67 -13.11 -5.42
CA GLY A 132 -4.59 -12.38 -4.55
C GLY A 132 -3.91 -11.55 -3.46
N GLU A 133 -2.72 -11.94 -2.97
CA GLU A 133 -1.90 -11.11 -2.09
C GLU A 133 -1.38 -9.88 -2.83
N ALA A 134 -0.81 -10.11 -4.01
CA ALA A 134 -0.25 -9.09 -4.85
C ALA A 134 -1.30 -8.03 -5.24
N ALA A 135 -2.51 -8.44 -5.65
CA ALA A 135 -3.62 -7.53 -5.96
C ALA A 135 -4.00 -6.63 -4.77
N ILE A 136 -3.96 -7.14 -3.54
CA ILE A 136 -4.27 -6.32 -2.34
C ILE A 136 -3.11 -5.39 -2.03
N ALA A 137 -1.86 -5.86 -2.15
CA ALA A 137 -0.67 -5.03 -1.97
C ALA A 137 -0.63 -3.85 -2.94
N LEU A 138 -0.98 -4.09 -4.21
CA LEU A 138 -1.10 -3.06 -5.25
C LEU A 138 -2.15 -1.99 -4.88
N ARG A 139 -3.32 -2.39 -4.38
CA ARG A 139 -4.35 -1.45 -3.89
C ARG A 139 -3.92 -0.68 -2.64
N VAL A 140 -3.10 -1.28 -1.78
CA VAL A 140 -2.51 -0.57 -0.64
C VAL A 140 -1.50 0.46 -1.14
N LEU A 141 -0.66 0.10 -2.12
CA LEU A 141 0.32 1.00 -2.73
C LEU A 141 -0.37 2.19 -3.40
N GLU A 142 -1.39 1.94 -4.21
CA GLU A 142 -2.28 2.95 -4.81
C GLU A 142 -2.77 3.94 -3.75
N GLY A 143 -3.42 3.44 -2.69
CA GLY A 143 -3.94 4.29 -1.61
C GLY A 143 -2.85 5.10 -0.89
N CYS A 144 -1.66 4.54 -0.70
CA CYS A 144 -0.54 5.29 -0.12
C CYS A 144 -0.06 6.43 -1.01
N CYS A 145 0.10 6.18 -2.32
CA CYS A 145 0.57 7.18 -3.28
C CYS A 145 -0.45 8.31 -3.50
N LEU A 146 -1.75 8.00 -3.45
CA LEU A 146 -2.81 9.01 -3.53
C LEU A 146 -2.89 9.90 -2.28
N LEU A 147 -2.58 9.36 -1.10
CA LEU A 147 -2.69 10.09 0.16
C LEU A 147 -1.40 10.80 0.58
N HIS A 148 -0.24 10.43 0.04
CA HIS A 148 1.06 10.90 0.51
C HIS A 148 2.10 10.92 -0.61
N ARG A 149 2.54 12.12 -1.02
CA ARG A 149 3.48 12.32 -2.15
C ARG A 149 4.82 11.64 -1.92
N GLU A 150 5.34 11.63 -0.71
CA GLU A 150 6.62 11.01 -0.38
C GLU A 150 6.54 9.48 -0.46
N SER A 151 5.35 8.88 -0.37
CA SER A 151 5.16 7.45 -0.67
C SER A 151 5.47 7.14 -2.13
N THR A 152 5.17 8.04 -3.07
CA THR A 152 5.55 7.91 -4.49
C THR A 152 7.06 8.00 -4.69
N VAL A 153 7.74 8.86 -3.93
CA VAL A 153 9.22 8.94 -3.93
C VAL A 153 9.85 7.67 -3.35
N LEU A 154 9.28 7.12 -2.27
CA LEU A 154 9.72 5.84 -1.72
C LEU A 154 9.49 4.71 -2.72
N ALA A 155 8.34 4.65 -3.39
CA ALA A 155 8.06 3.63 -4.41
C ALA A 155 9.12 3.64 -5.52
N HIS A 156 9.53 4.83 -6.00
CA HIS A 156 10.63 4.97 -6.95
C HIS A 156 11.95 4.37 -6.43
N LYS A 157 12.32 4.63 -5.17
CA LYS A 157 13.54 4.05 -4.56
C LYS A 157 13.52 2.53 -4.53
N TYR A 158 12.34 1.93 -4.43
CA TYR A 158 12.13 0.48 -4.47
C TYR A 158 11.92 -0.05 -5.90
N LYS A 159 12.24 0.72 -6.94
CA LYS A 159 12.10 0.35 -8.37
C LYS A 159 10.68 -0.10 -8.71
N ALA A 160 9.69 0.64 -8.22
CA ALA A 160 8.29 0.28 -8.42
C ALA A 160 7.89 0.11 -9.89
N ILE A 161 8.40 0.96 -10.80
CA ILE A 161 8.00 0.91 -12.20
C ILE A 161 8.39 -0.43 -12.86
N PRO A 162 9.66 -0.87 -12.86
CA PRO A 162 10.02 -2.19 -13.37
C PRO A 162 9.21 -3.34 -12.76
N VAL A 163 9.03 -3.33 -11.43
CA VAL A 163 8.28 -4.37 -10.71
C VAL A 163 6.84 -4.45 -11.19
N LEU A 164 6.17 -3.30 -11.30
CA LEU A 164 4.79 -3.23 -11.76
C LEU A 164 4.66 -3.62 -13.23
N MET A 165 5.61 -3.23 -14.09
CA MET A 165 5.61 -3.66 -15.49
C MET A 165 5.74 -5.18 -15.62
N ASN A 166 6.64 -5.79 -14.86
CA ASN A 166 6.80 -7.24 -14.84
C ASN A 166 5.53 -7.95 -14.33
N MET A 167 4.87 -7.39 -13.32
CA MET A 167 3.59 -7.90 -12.83
C MET A 167 2.47 -7.77 -13.85
N LEU A 168 2.41 -6.65 -14.58
CA LEU A 168 1.39 -6.41 -15.61
C LEU A 168 1.48 -7.45 -16.73
N SER A 169 2.70 -7.81 -17.16
CA SER A 169 2.92 -8.77 -18.24
C SER A 169 2.74 -10.24 -17.81
N ASN A 170 2.97 -10.57 -16.53
CA ASN A 170 3.02 -11.97 -16.07
C ASN A 170 1.85 -12.45 -15.19
N ARG A 171 1.01 -11.54 -14.66
CA ARG A 171 -0.07 -11.88 -13.72
C ARG A 171 -1.46 -11.92 -14.40
N GLY A 172 -2.46 -12.39 -13.65
CA GLY A 172 -3.85 -12.50 -14.11
C GLY A 172 -4.58 -11.16 -14.25
N VAL A 173 -5.78 -11.22 -14.84
CA VAL A 173 -6.62 -10.06 -15.18
C VAL A 173 -6.95 -9.18 -13.95
N LEU A 174 -7.17 -9.78 -12.78
CA LEU A 174 -7.52 -9.05 -11.57
C LEU A 174 -6.34 -8.24 -11.03
N GLU A 175 -5.15 -8.82 -11.12
CA GLU A 175 -3.88 -8.24 -10.71
C GLU A 175 -3.47 -7.13 -11.67
N GLN A 176 -3.64 -7.36 -12.98
CA GLN A 176 -3.43 -6.33 -14.00
C GLN A 176 -4.26 -5.08 -13.72
N GLY A 177 -5.53 -5.26 -13.34
CA GLY A 177 -6.41 -4.14 -13.01
C GLY A 177 -5.95 -3.32 -11.81
N ALA A 178 -5.48 -3.99 -10.76
CA ALA A 178 -4.90 -3.31 -9.59
C ALA A 178 -3.51 -2.72 -9.89
N CYS A 179 -2.76 -3.33 -10.79
CA CYS A 179 -1.44 -2.89 -11.21
C CYS A 179 -1.53 -1.58 -12.00
N LEU A 180 -2.51 -1.46 -12.90
CA LEU A 180 -2.78 -0.22 -13.64
C LEU A 180 -3.17 0.92 -12.69
N ASP A 181 -4.04 0.68 -11.70
CA ASP A 181 -4.43 1.70 -10.71
C ASP A 181 -3.21 2.18 -9.90
N ALA A 182 -2.35 1.25 -9.49
CA ALA A 182 -1.11 1.56 -8.78
C ALA A 182 -0.12 2.33 -9.67
N LEU A 183 0.04 1.94 -10.94
CA LEU A 183 0.89 2.64 -11.92
C LEU A 183 0.41 4.09 -12.10
N ILE A 184 -0.88 4.30 -12.34
CA ILE A 184 -1.46 5.65 -12.49
C ILE A 184 -1.14 6.51 -11.26
N SER A 185 -1.34 5.96 -10.06
CA SER A 185 -1.09 6.68 -8.79
C SER A 185 0.38 7.03 -8.57
N ILE A 186 1.32 6.18 -9.02
CA ILE A 186 2.76 6.41 -8.90
C ILE A 186 3.27 7.39 -9.97
N LEU A 187 2.66 7.40 -11.15
CA LEU A 187 2.99 8.30 -12.24
C LEU A 187 2.40 9.70 -12.06
N LEU A 188 1.32 9.82 -11.27
CA LEU A 188 0.66 11.09 -10.98
C LEU A 188 1.66 12.07 -10.34
N ASP A 189 1.84 13.23 -10.97
CA ASP A 189 2.71 14.31 -10.53
C ASP A 189 4.17 13.92 -10.22
N SER A 190 4.68 12.86 -10.88
CA SER A 190 6.03 12.32 -10.70
C SER A 190 6.77 12.19 -12.03
N SER A 191 7.54 13.21 -12.41
CA SER A 191 8.32 13.21 -13.65
C SER A 191 9.40 12.11 -13.67
N THR A 192 9.99 11.77 -12.52
CA THR A 192 10.98 10.69 -12.43
C THR A 192 10.38 9.34 -12.76
N ASN A 193 9.18 9.04 -12.24
CA ASN A 193 8.49 7.79 -12.52
C ASN A 193 7.97 7.76 -13.96
N GLN A 194 7.54 8.90 -14.51
CA GLN A 194 7.12 9.02 -15.92
C GLN A 194 8.27 8.71 -16.87
N MET A 195 9.46 9.26 -16.63
CA MET A 195 10.65 8.95 -17.43
C MET A 195 11.07 7.48 -17.31
N GLU A 196 10.99 6.90 -16.11
CA GLU A 196 11.29 5.47 -15.90
C GLU A 196 10.29 4.57 -16.64
N PHE A 197 9.00 4.94 -16.62
CA PHE A 197 7.95 4.20 -17.34
C PHE A 197 8.13 4.26 -18.85
N GLU A 198 8.53 5.41 -19.39
CA GLU A 198 8.88 5.55 -20.80
C GLU A 198 10.11 4.71 -21.16
N ALA A 199 11.15 4.70 -20.31
CA ALA A 199 12.35 3.89 -20.52
C ALA A 199 12.08 2.37 -20.53
N CYS A 200 11.00 1.93 -19.86
CA CYS A 200 10.53 0.54 -19.87
C CYS A 200 9.53 0.23 -21.02
N ASN A 201 9.35 1.14 -21.99
CA ASN A 201 8.32 1.02 -23.04
C ASN A 201 6.90 0.81 -22.48
N GLY A 202 6.61 1.39 -21.31
CA GLY A 202 5.38 1.10 -20.58
C GLY A 202 4.09 1.39 -21.37
N ILE A 203 4.11 2.43 -22.21
CA ILE A 203 2.99 2.76 -23.10
C ILE A 203 2.74 1.64 -24.11
N GLU A 204 3.79 1.06 -24.70
CA GLU A 204 3.67 -0.01 -25.69
C GLU A 204 3.13 -1.29 -25.04
N GLU A 205 3.64 -1.65 -23.86
CA GLU A 205 3.16 -2.81 -23.09
C GLU A 205 1.68 -2.67 -22.70
N VAL A 206 1.26 -1.49 -22.21
CA VAL A 206 -0.15 -1.21 -21.90
C VAL A 206 -1.01 -1.26 -23.18
N ALA A 207 -0.50 -0.74 -24.30
CA ALA A 207 -1.22 -0.79 -25.58
C ALA A 207 -1.38 -2.23 -26.11
N LEU A 208 -0.37 -3.09 -25.92
CA LEU A 208 -0.45 -4.51 -26.26
C LEU A 208 -1.48 -5.23 -25.37
N LEU A 209 -1.49 -4.92 -24.08
CA LEU A 209 -2.46 -5.46 -23.12
C LEU A 209 -3.91 -5.22 -23.56
N ILE A 210 -4.24 -4.00 -23.99
CA ILE A 210 -5.61 -3.61 -24.37
C ILE A 210 -6.03 -4.00 -25.79
N ARG A 211 -5.08 -4.40 -26.65
CA ARG A 211 -5.36 -4.78 -28.05
C ARG A 211 -6.12 -6.11 -28.17
N GLY A 212 -6.13 -6.94 -27.12
CA GLY A 212 -6.82 -8.22 -27.13
C GLY A 212 -8.35 -8.10 -27.22
N LYS A 213 -8.97 -8.87 -28.12
CA LYS A 213 -10.44 -8.89 -28.31
C LYS A 213 -11.23 -9.50 -27.12
N GLN A 214 -10.55 -10.13 -26.16
CA GLN A 214 -11.14 -10.70 -24.94
C GLN A 214 -10.70 -9.99 -23.66
N VAL A 215 -10.15 -8.78 -23.78
CA VAL A 215 -9.71 -8.01 -22.61
C VAL A 215 -10.93 -7.53 -21.84
N ASP A 216 -10.86 -7.66 -20.51
CA ASP A 216 -11.88 -7.16 -19.58
C ASP A 216 -12.20 -5.68 -19.86
N GLU A 217 -13.48 -5.36 -20.05
CA GLU A 217 -13.95 -3.99 -20.33
C GLU A 217 -13.45 -2.98 -19.29
N ASN A 218 -13.31 -3.41 -18.04
CA ASN A 218 -12.85 -2.58 -16.93
C ASN A 218 -11.35 -2.25 -17.05
N LEU A 219 -10.54 -3.14 -17.63
CA LEU A 219 -9.15 -2.82 -17.98
C LEU A 219 -9.08 -1.80 -19.11
N ARG A 220 -9.93 -1.96 -20.14
CA ARG A 220 -9.96 -1.04 -21.29
C ARG A 220 -10.35 0.38 -20.89
N LEU A 221 -11.34 0.52 -20.00
CA LEU A 221 -11.79 1.83 -19.49
C LEU A 221 -10.71 2.59 -18.71
N LYS A 222 -9.77 1.89 -18.08
CA LYS A 222 -8.67 2.52 -17.32
C LYS A 222 -7.55 3.04 -18.22
N CYS A 223 -7.45 2.52 -19.44
CA CYS A 223 -6.38 2.82 -20.38
C CYS A 223 -6.79 3.67 -21.58
N GLY A 224 -8.10 3.90 -21.77
CA GLY A 224 -8.67 4.72 -22.85
C GLY A 224 -8.80 6.18 -22.46
#